data_AF-A0A2E8JSG8-F1
#
_entry.id   AF-A0A2E8JSG8-F1
#
_cell.length_a   1.000
_cell.length_b   1.000
_cell.length_c   1.000
_cell.angle_alpha   90.00
_cell.angle_beta   90.00
_cell.angle_gamma   90.00
#
_symmetry.space_group_name_H-M   'P 1'
#
loop_
_entity.id
_entity.type
_entity.pdbx_description
1 polymer ?
#
loop_
_entity_poly.entity_id
_entity_poly.type
_entity_poly.pdbx_seq_one_letter_code
_entity_poly.pdbx_strand_id
1 'polypeptide(L)'
;MVRPNPEQLTRLESLRDGVVQQMERLGIFSELQLATATKVSLGLLRKNSTQRHGVTRWTRNGNEIILETVDLHPVLLEEIWTSYASFVMYHELLHAIGFRSHDKSFRELESLWPDFRSAKRGLDFTNQMRLKRARWIWKCPQCDKEFPRQRPSRGKYQCRACGCRLHDVPCRT
;
A
#
# COMPACT_ATOMS: atom_id res chain seq x y z
N MET A 1 8.03 -14.93 -0.66
CA MET A 1 6.67 -14.36 -0.48
C MET A 1 6.19 -14.74 0.91
N VAL A 2 5.47 -13.87 1.62
CA VAL A 2 4.85 -14.28 2.89
C VAL A 2 3.54 -14.95 2.52
N ARG A 3 3.37 -16.23 2.88
CA ARG A 3 2.11 -16.93 2.64
C ARG A 3 1.09 -16.49 3.69
N PRO A 4 -0.12 -16.05 3.31
CA PRO A 4 -1.17 -15.79 4.28
C PRO A 4 -1.53 -17.10 5.00
N ASN A 5 -1.89 -16.99 6.28
CA ASN A 5 -2.60 -18.08 6.96
C ASN A 5 -4.05 -18.18 6.42
N PRO A 6 -4.81 -19.24 6.75
CA PRO A 6 -6.16 -19.41 6.21
C PRO A 6 -7.10 -18.23 6.46
N GLU A 7 -7.09 -17.67 7.67
CA GLU A 7 -7.93 -16.51 8.04
C GLU A 7 -7.57 -15.25 7.23
N GLN A 8 -6.27 -14.99 7.06
CA GLN A 8 -5.78 -13.88 6.24
C GLN A 8 -6.15 -14.05 4.78
N LEU A 9 -6.10 -15.28 4.26
CA LEU A 9 -6.50 -15.58 2.89
C LEU A 9 -8.00 -15.32 2.70
N THR A 10 -8.86 -15.81 3.60
CA THR A 10 -10.29 -15.50 3.58
C THR A 10 -10.56 -13.99 3.61
N ARG A 11 -9.81 -13.23 4.42
CA ARG A 11 -9.94 -11.76 4.49
C ARG A 11 -9.53 -11.10 3.17
N LEU A 12 -8.45 -11.57 2.54
CA LEU A 12 -7.99 -11.07 1.24
C LEU A 12 -8.99 -11.36 0.13
N GLU A 13 -9.55 -12.57 0.10
CA GLU A 13 -10.55 -12.99 -0.89
C GLU A 13 -11.84 -12.18 -0.73
N SER A 14 -12.34 -12.05 0.50
CA SER A 14 -13.51 -11.20 0.79
C SER A 14 -13.29 -9.75 0.37
N LEU A 15 -12.08 -9.21 0.57
CA LEU A 15 -11.72 -7.87 0.13
C LEU A 15 -11.70 -7.76 -1.40
N ARG A 16 -11.08 -8.73 -2.09
CA ARG A 16 -11.05 -8.80 -3.56
C ARG A 16 -12.47 -8.86 -4.10
N ASP A 17 -13.31 -9.74 -3.58
CA ASP A 17 -14.66 -9.97 -4.10
C ASP A 17 -15.53 -8.71 -3.95
N GLY A 18 -15.41 -7.98 -2.83
CA GLY A 18 -16.07 -6.68 -2.65
C GLY A 18 -15.58 -5.62 -3.65
N VAL A 19 -14.28 -5.60 -3.95
CA VAL A 19 -13.71 -4.67 -4.94
C VAL A 19 -14.12 -5.05 -6.36
N VAL A 20 -14.11 -6.33 -6.72
CA VAL A 20 -14.55 -6.82 -8.04
C VAL A 20 -16.03 -6.49 -8.24
N GLN A 21 -16.88 -6.72 -7.25
CA GLN A 21 -18.29 -6.31 -7.32
C GLN A 21 -18.44 -4.81 -7.58
N GLN A 22 -17.58 -3.97 -7.00
CA GLN A 22 -17.59 -2.54 -7.27
C GLN A 22 -17.08 -2.21 -8.68
N MET A 23 -16.09 -2.95 -9.19
CA MET A 23 -15.62 -2.84 -10.57
C MET A 23 -16.72 -3.21 -11.57
N GLU A 24 -17.47 -4.29 -11.32
CA GLU A 24 -18.63 -4.71 -12.13
C GLU A 24 -19.68 -3.59 -12.21
N ARG A 25 -20.00 -2.96 -11.08
CA ARG A 25 -20.97 -1.85 -11.03
C ARG A 25 -20.54 -0.61 -11.83
N LEU A 26 -19.24 -0.40 -12.03
CA LEU A 26 -18.76 0.71 -12.88
C LEU A 26 -19.12 0.48 -14.36
N GLY A 27 -19.31 -0.78 -14.80
CA GLY A 27 -19.78 -1.10 -16.15
C GLY A 27 -18.78 -0.78 -17.28
N ILE A 28 -17.51 -0.54 -16.97
CA ILE A 28 -16.48 -0.14 -17.93
C ILE A 28 -15.42 -1.22 -18.20
N PHE A 29 -15.36 -2.27 -17.37
CA PHE A 29 -14.38 -3.34 -17.51
C PHE A 29 -14.96 -4.52 -18.30
N SER A 30 -14.14 -5.16 -19.13
CA SER A 30 -14.57 -6.32 -19.90
C SER A 30 -14.70 -7.58 -19.03
N GLU A 31 -15.45 -8.56 -19.51
CA GLU A 31 -15.59 -9.87 -18.83
C GLU A 31 -14.24 -10.53 -18.58
N LEU A 32 -13.29 -10.43 -19.52
CA LEU A 32 -11.94 -10.97 -19.35
C LEU A 32 -11.18 -10.26 -18.22
N GLN A 33 -11.28 -8.92 -18.14
CA GLN A 33 -10.63 -8.15 -17.08
C GLN A 33 -11.20 -8.50 -15.71
N LEU A 34 -12.52 -8.60 -15.59
CA LEU A 34 -13.19 -9.00 -14.35
C LEU A 34 -12.81 -10.44 -13.97
N ALA A 35 -12.77 -11.37 -14.92
CA ALA A 35 -12.32 -12.74 -14.68
C ALA A 35 -10.86 -12.80 -14.21
N THR A 36 -9.97 -11.98 -14.78
CA THR A 36 -8.58 -11.85 -14.31
C THR A 36 -8.53 -11.31 -12.88
N ALA A 37 -9.30 -10.26 -12.57
CA ALA A 37 -9.35 -9.67 -11.24
C ALA A 37 -9.88 -10.65 -10.17
N THR A 38 -10.87 -11.48 -10.52
CA THR A 38 -11.41 -12.51 -9.62
C THR A 38 -10.44 -13.66 -9.39
N LYS A 39 -9.69 -14.08 -10.42
CA LYS A 39 -8.87 -15.30 -10.37
C LYS A 39 -7.42 -15.07 -9.96
N VAL A 40 -6.94 -13.81 -9.91
CA VAL A 40 -5.56 -13.52 -9.53
C VAL A 40 -5.25 -14.07 -8.13
N SER A 41 -4.08 -14.68 -7.97
CA SER A 41 -3.63 -15.19 -6.67
C SER A 41 -3.37 -14.03 -5.71
N LEU A 42 -3.68 -14.22 -4.44
CA LEU A 42 -3.51 -13.21 -3.40
C LEU A 42 -2.37 -13.60 -2.45
N GLY A 43 -1.61 -12.60 -2.01
CA GLY A 43 -0.49 -12.81 -1.10
C GLY A 43 -0.25 -11.65 -0.15
N LEU A 44 0.85 -11.74 0.60
CA LEU A 44 1.22 -10.72 1.59
C LEU A 44 2.63 -10.19 1.36
N LEU A 45 2.75 -8.87 1.49
CA LEU A 45 4.03 -8.19 1.65
C LEU A 45 4.68 -8.58 2.98
N ARG A 46 6.01 -8.40 3.05
CA ARG A 46 6.71 -8.49 4.34
C ARG A 46 6.19 -7.39 5.28
N LYS A 47 5.89 -7.76 6.54
CA LYS A 47 5.41 -6.86 7.61
C LYS A 47 6.33 -5.66 7.89
N ASN A 48 7.58 -5.69 7.42
CA ASN A 48 8.54 -4.61 7.59
C ASN A 48 8.49 -3.54 6.48
N SER A 49 7.66 -3.71 5.46
CA SER A 49 7.44 -2.66 4.45
C SER A 49 6.78 -1.45 5.10
N THR A 50 7.32 -0.25 4.85
CA THR A 50 6.78 1.00 5.41
C THR A 50 6.23 1.95 4.37
N GLN A 51 6.43 1.66 3.08
CA GLN A 51 6.05 2.53 1.96
C GLN A 51 5.26 1.81 0.88
N ARG A 52 5.50 0.50 0.70
CA ARG A 52 4.75 -0.32 -0.25
C ARG A 52 3.56 -0.94 0.49
N HIS A 53 2.36 -0.60 0.06
CA HIS A 53 1.10 -1.01 0.69
C HIS A 53 0.43 -2.16 -0.07
N GLY A 54 0.53 -2.14 -1.40
CA GLY A 54 0.19 -3.24 -2.29
C GLY A 54 1.30 -3.44 -3.33
N VAL A 55 1.27 -4.57 -4.03
CA VAL A 55 2.00 -4.75 -5.29
C VAL A 55 1.40 -5.88 -6.11
N THR A 56 1.22 -5.62 -7.39
CA THR A 56 1.02 -6.66 -8.40
C THR A 56 2.36 -7.18 -8.91
N ARG A 57 2.51 -8.51 -8.97
CA ARG A 57 3.72 -9.19 -9.43
C ARG A 57 3.48 -9.91 -10.74
N TRP A 58 4.50 -9.89 -11.57
CA TRP A 58 4.54 -10.66 -12.80
C TRP A 58 5.89 -11.36 -12.91
N THR A 59 5.90 -12.52 -13.54
CA THR A 59 7.11 -13.16 -14.04
C THR A 59 7.19 -13.06 -15.54
N ARG A 60 8.43 -13.09 -16.04
CA ARG A 60 8.70 -13.08 -17.47
C ARG A 60 9.06 -14.49 -17.90
N ASN A 61 8.31 -15.03 -18.86
CA ASN A 61 8.60 -16.30 -19.51
C ASN A 61 8.86 -16.03 -20.99
N GLY A 62 10.14 -15.88 -21.36
CA GLY A 62 10.53 -15.41 -22.69
C GLY A 62 10.01 -14.00 -22.99
N ASN A 63 9.10 -13.90 -23.96
CA ASN A 63 8.42 -12.64 -24.33
C ASN A 63 7.07 -12.43 -23.63
N GLU A 64 6.59 -13.43 -22.89
CA GLU A 64 5.31 -13.35 -22.18
C GLU A 64 5.50 -12.79 -20.77
N ILE A 65 4.55 -11.95 -20.34
CA ILE A 65 4.47 -11.43 -18.98
C ILE A 65 3.28 -12.10 -18.31
N ILE A 66 3.56 -12.97 -17.35
CA ILE A 66 2.57 -13.79 -16.64
C ILE A 66 2.25 -13.11 -15.31
N LEU A 67 0.97 -12.83 -15.06
CA LEU A 67 0.49 -12.33 -13.78
C LEU A 67 0.63 -13.40 -12.71
N GLU A 68 1.31 -13.09 -11.61
CA GLU A 68 1.49 -14.02 -10.50
C GLU A 68 0.52 -13.76 -9.37
N THR A 69 0.66 -12.60 -8.72
CA THR A 69 0.02 -12.31 -7.44
C THR A 69 -0.30 -10.83 -7.28
N VAL A 70 -1.35 -10.55 -6.52
CA VAL A 70 -1.59 -9.26 -5.87
C VAL A 70 -1.30 -9.42 -4.38
N ASP A 71 -0.25 -8.76 -3.91
CA ASP A 71 0.15 -8.79 -2.50
C ASP A 71 -0.30 -7.52 -1.79
N LEU A 72 -0.92 -7.65 -0.61
CA LEU A 72 -1.19 -6.53 0.29
C LEU A 72 -0.31 -6.54 1.54
N HIS A 73 -0.14 -5.38 2.16
CA HIS A 73 0.50 -5.30 3.46
C HIS A 73 -0.39 -5.97 4.53
N PRO A 74 0.14 -6.86 5.39
CA PRO A 74 -0.68 -7.60 6.35
C PRO A 74 -1.46 -6.72 7.32
N VAL A 75 -0.96 -5.54 7.67
CA VAL A 75 -1.67 -4.58 8.54
C VAL A 75 -2.93 -4.01 7.89
N LEU A 76 -3.03 -4.02 6.55
CA LEU A 76 -4.27 -3.60 5.87
C LEU A 76 -5.46 -4.51 6.18
N LEU A 77 -5.22 -5.73 6.69
CA LEU A 77 -6.27 -6.67 7.09
C LEU A 77 -6.89 -6.32 8.45
N GLU A 78 -6.28 -5.43 9.24
CA GLU A 78 -6.86 -4.91 10.47
C GLU A 78 -8.09 -4.05 10.16
N GLU A 79 -9.14 -4.15 10.97
CA GLU A 79 -10.46 -3.53 10.71
C GLU A 79 -10.38 -2.03 10.44
N ILE A 80 -9.53 -1.32 11.19
CA ILE A 80 -9.31 0.12 11.05
C ILE A 80 -8.85 0.53 9.65
N TRP A 81 -8.29 -0.38 8.86
CA TRP A 81 -7.76 -0.12 7.52
C TRP A 81 -8.66 -0.62 6.39
N THR A 82 -9.80 -1.26 6.67
CA THR A 82 -10.64 -1.95 5.67
C THR A 82 -10.98 -1.08 4.45
N SER A 83 -11.39 0.18 4.66
CA SER A 83 -11.70 1.08 3.54
C SER A 83 -10.48 1.39 2.68
N TYR A 84 -9.33 1.62 3.32
CA TYR A 84 -8.07 1.87 2.62
C TYR A 84 -7.55 0.62 1.92
N ALA A 85 -7.69 -0.55 2.55
CA ALA A 85 -7.33 -1.83 1.97
C ALA A 85 -8.10 -2.09 0.67
N SER A 86 -9.39 -1.72 0.63
CA SER A 86 -10.23 -1.86 -0.56
C SER A 86 -9.71 -0.99 -1.71
N PHE A 87 -9.33 0.26 -1.41
CA PHE A 87 -8.70 1.14 -2.40
C PHE A 87 -7.36 0.59 -2.89
N VAL A 88 -6.49 0.10 -2.01
CA VAL A 88 -5.20 -0.49 -2.40
C VAL A 88 -5.44 -1.74 -3.26
N MET A 89 -6.38 -2.61 -2.88
CA MET A 89 -6.75 -3.77 -3.69
C MET A 89 -7.25 -3.34 -5.07
N TYR A 90 -8.11 -2.33 -5.17
CA TYR A 90 -8.57 -1.78 -6.44
C TYR A 90 -7.40 -1.30 -7.31
N HIS A 91 -6.47 -0.53 -6.74
CA HIS A 91 -5.26 -0.06 -7.42
C HIS A 91 -4.43 -1.22 -8.00
N GLU A 92 -4.17 -2.26 -7.19
CA GLU A 92 -3.40 -3.42 -7.66
C GLU A 92 -4.16 -4.27 -8.68
N LEU A 93 -5.49 -4.35 -8.58
CA LEU A 93 -6.31 -5.02 -9.59
C LEU A 93 -6.32 -4.28 -10.93
N LEU A 94 -6.31 -2.94 -10.94
CA LEU A 94 -6.13 -2.16 -12.18
C LEU A 94 -4.81 -2.53 -12.88
N HIS A 95 -3.73 -2.68 -12.10
CA HIS A 95 -2.47 -3.21 -12.62
C HIS A 95 -2.62 -4.63 -13.17
N ALA A 96 -3.28 -5.52 -12.42
CA ALA A 96 -3.47 -6.93 -12.77
C ALA A 96 -4.22 -7.10 -14.10
N ILE A 97 -5.20 -6.24 -14.40
CA ILE A 97 -6.01 -6.28 -15.63
C ILE A 97 -5.38 -5.55 -16.82
N GLY A 98 -4.15 -5.03 -16.69
CA GLY A 98 -3.34 -4.53 -17.81
C GLY A 98 -2.95 -3.06 -17.75
N PHE A 99 -3.49 -2.26 -16.82
CA PHE A 99 -3.11 -0.84 -16.66
C PHE A 99 -1.82 -0.73 -15.82
N ARG A 100 -0.67 -1.09 -16.39
CA ARG A 100 0.59 -1.28 -15.64
C ARG A 100 1.30 0.03 -15.26
N SER A 101 1.09 1.11 -16.01
CA SER A 101 1.73 2.40 -15.78
C SER A 101 0.77 3.36 -15.11
N HIS A 102 1.27 4.20 -14.20
CA HIS A 102 0.48 5.27 -13.57
C HIS A 102 0.29 6.49 -14.49
N ASP A 103 -0.12 6.23 -15.73
CA ASP A 103 -0.41 7.27 -16.72
C ASP A 103 -1.78 7.91 -16.50
N LYS A 104 -2.16 8.84 -17.41
CA LYS A 104 -3.43 9.57 -17.31
C LYS A 104 -4.64 8.61 -17.27
N SER A 105 -4.66 7.61 -18.14
CA SER A 105 -5.76 6.63 -18.21
C SER A 105 -5.87 5.82 -16.92
N PHE A 106 -4.74 5.39 -16.35
CA PHE A 106 -4.74 4.72 -15.04
C PHE A 106 -5.31 5.62 -13.96
N ARG A 107 -4.90 6.90 -13.90
CA ARG A 107 -5.37 7.84 -12.88
C ARG A 107 -6.85 8.17 -13.02
N GLU A 108 -7.36 8.23 -14.25
CA GLU A 108 -8.79 8.38 -14.51
C GLU A 108 -9.57 7.20 -13.94
N LEU A 109 -9.15 5.96 -14.22
CA LEU A 109 -9.77 4.76 -13.65
C LEU A 109 -9.66 4.74 -12.12
N GLU A 110 -8.47 4.95 -11.58
CA GLU A 110 -8.23 4.99 -10.13
C GLU A 110 -9.16 5.97 -9.41
N SER A 111 -9.46 7.11 -10.05
CA SER A 111 -10.35 8.14 -9.51
C SER A 111 -11.83 7.74 -9.43
N LEU A 112 -12.24 6.67 -10.13
CA LEU A 112 -13.61 6.16 -10.11
C LEU A 112 -13.93 5.37 -8.83
N TRP A 113 -12.94 5.12 -7.97
CA TRP A 113 -13.19 4.50 -6.69
C TRP A 113 -14.10 5.39 -5.81
N PRO A 114 -15.24 4.87 -5.32
CA PRO A 114 -16.27 5.71 -4.69
C PRO A 114 -15.84 6.34 -3.36
N ASP A 115 -14.95 5.69 -2.60
CA ASP A 115 -14.47 6.22 -1.31
C ASP A 115 -13.17 7.01 -1.49
N PHE A 116 -13.30 8.27 -1.92
CA PHE A 116 -12.15 9.18 -2.06
C PHE A 116 -11.44 9.48 -0.74
N ARG A 117 -12.12 9.36 0.42
CA ARG A 117 -11.49 9.56 1.72
C ARG A 117 -10.50 8.44 2.00
N SER A 118 -10.84 7.20 1.66
CA SER A 118 -9.93 6.06 1.79
C SER A 118 -8.64 6.25 1.00
N ALA A 119 -8.71 6.75 -0.25
CA ALA A 119 -7.53 6.98 -1.09
C ALA A 119 -6.48 7.90 -0.45
N LYS A 120 -6.92 8.84 0.41
CA LYS A 120 -6.03 9.76 1.13
C LYS A 120 -5.36 9.16 2.37
N ARG A 121 -5.80 7.99 2.85
CA ARG A 121 -5.29 7.35 4.07
C ARG A 121 -3.90 6.72 3.91
N GLY A 122 -3.34 6.72 2.70
CA GLY A 122 -2.00 6.17 2.45
C GLY A 122 -0.91 6.87 3.24
N LEU A 123 -1.02 8.19 3.44
CA LEU A 123 -0.07 8.93 4.26
C LEU A 123 -0.14 8.49 5.73
N ASP A 124 -1.35 8.34 6.27
CA ASP A 124 -1.58 7.89 7.65
C ASP A 124 -1.04 6.47 7.85
N PHE A 125 -1.29 5.58 6.89
CA PHE A 125 -0.79 4.21 6.90
C PHE A 125 0.75 4.19 6.91
N THR A 126 1.39 4.91 5.98
CA THR A 126 2.85 5.04 5.93
C THR A 126 3.41 5.58 7.25
N ASN A 127 2.79 6.62 7.81
CA ASN A 127 3.21 7.22 9.07
C ASN A 127 3.08 6.23 10.23
N GLN A 128 1.96 5.51 10.34
CA GLN A 128 1.77 4.47 11.35
C GLN A 128 2.84 3.37 11.22
N MET A 129 3.14 2.91 9.99
CA MET A 129 4.15 1.86 9.77
C MET A 129 5.56 2.33 10.13
N ARG A 130 5.88 3.60 9.83
CA ARG A 130 7.16 4.22 10.23
C ARG A 130 7.27 4.37 11.74
N LEU A 131 6.21 4.83 12.40
CA LEU A 131 6.15 4.99 13.86
C LEU A 131 6.28 3.65 14.58
N LYS A 132 5.51 2.62 14.19
CA LYS A 132 5.59 1.25 14.76
C LYS A 132 7.01 0.66 14.70
N ARG A 133 7.83 1.10 13.74
CA ARG A 133 9.22 0.63 13.58
C ARG A 133 10.27 1.60 14.12
N ALA A 134 9.88 2.78 14.57
CA ALA A 134 10.83 3.78 14.99
C ALA A 134 11.46 3.40 16.33
N ARG A 135 12.78 3.45 16.39
CA ARG A 135 13.55 3.40 17.65
C ARG A 135 14.02 4.78 18.08
N TRP A 136 13.98 5.73 17.15
CA TRP A 136 14.44 7.10 17.29
C TRP A 136 13.46 8.02 16.56
N ILE A 137 13.18 9.16 17.16
CA ILE A 137 12.59 10.31 16.50
C ILE A 137 13.70 11.33 16.28
N TRP A 138 13.93 11.71 15.02
CA TRP A 138 14.75 12.89 14.75
C TRP A 138 13.85 14.11 14.87
N LYS A 139 14.17 15.03 15.77
CA LYS A 139 13.33 16.19 16.09
C LYS A 139 14.07 17.48 15.76
N CYS A 140 13.46 18.39 15.01
CA CYS A 140 14.05 19.74 14.86
C CYS A 140 13.73 20.55 16.11
N PRO A 141 14.73 21.17 16.76
CA PRO A 141 14.51 21.98 17.95
C PRO A 141 13.76 23.29 17.67
N GLN A 142 13.69 23.73 16.40
CA GLN A 142 13.14 25.03 16.02
C GLN A 142 11.69 24.98 15.55
N CYS A 143 11.30 23.96 14.77
CA CYS A 143 9.95 23.84 14.21
C CYS A 143 9.19 22.60 14.69
N ASP A 144 9.72 21.90 15.68
CA ASP A 144 9.15 20.71 16.31
C ASP A 144 8.86 19.51 15.39
N LYS A 145 9.22 19.60 14.09
CA LYS A 145 8.99 18.51 13.13
C LYS A 145 9.70 17.22 13.56
N GLU A 146 8.96 16.12 13.50
CA GLU A 146 9.39 14.80 13.90
C GLU A 146 9.56 13.86 12.70
N PHE A 147 10.65 13.10 12.69
CA PHE A 147 10.96 12.13 11.65
C PHE A 147 11.25 10.76 12.28
N PRO A 148 10.29 9.82 12.26
CA PRO A 148 10.46 8.49 12.83
C PRO A 148 11.51 7.68 12.08
N ARG A 149 12.47 7.07 12.79
CA ARG A 149 13.63 6.37 12.24
C ARG A 149 14.04 5.17 13.08
N GLN A 150 14.66 4.18 12.42
CA GLN A 150 15.21 2.99 13.08
C GLN A 150 16.61 3.23 13.66
N ARG A 151 17.31 4.29 13.23
CA ARG A 151 18.68 4.63 13.63
C ARG A 151 18.76 6.11 14.04
N PRO A 152 19.67 6.47 14.96
CA PRO A 152 19.92 7.87 15.29
C PRO A 152 20.57 8.61 14.11
N SER A 153 20.36 9.92 14.04
CA SER A 153 20.94 10.85 13.07
C SER A 153 22.42 11.11 13.35
N ARG A 154 22.83 11.07 14.63
CA ARG A 154 24.16 11.46 15.13
C ARG A 154 24.57 12.85 14.63
N GLY A 155 23.61 13.78 14.54
CA GLY A 155 23.84 15.17 14.12
C GLY A 155 24.14 15.36 12.63
N LYS A 156 24.00 14.32 11.79
CA LYS A 156 24.33 14.37 10.35
C LYS A 156 23.26 15.01 9.47
N TYR A 157 22.05 15.15 9.99
CA TYR A 157 20.88 15.57 9.19
C TYR A 157 20.37 16.93 9.66
N GLN A 158 19.89 17.71 8.70
CA GLN A 158 19.29 19.03 8.93
C GLN A 158 17.80 19.00 8.60
N CYS A 159 17.02 19.80 9.31
CA CYS A 159 15.63 20.05 8.94
C CYS A 159 15.58 20.84 7.63
N ARG A 160 14.89 20.31 6.62
CA ARG A 160 14.71 21.02 5.34
C ARG A 160 13.97 22.35 5.45
N ALA A 161 13.16 22.53 6.49
CA ALA A 161 12.40 23.76 6.69
C ALA A 161 13.21 24.88 7.40
N CYS A 162 14.18 24.51 8.23
CA CYS A 162 14.84 25.47 9.13
C CYS A 162 16.37 25.48 9.01
N GLY A 163 16.99 24.48 8.37
CA GLY A 163 18.45 24.31 8.36
C GLY A 163 19.06 23.83 9.69
N CYS A 164 18.29 23.85 10.79
CA CYS A 164 18.67 23.33 12.12
C CYS A 164 19.23 21.88 12.02
N ARG A 165 20.24 21.53 12.82
CA ARG A 165 20.61 20.12 13.03
C ARG A 165 19.49 19.41 13.79
N LEU A 166 19.15 18.18 13.39
CA LEU A 166 18.15 17.36 14.08
C LEU A 166 18.74 16.71 15.33
N HIS A 167 17.97 16.66 16.41
CA HIS A 167 18.31 15.95 17.63
C HIS A 167 17.69 14.55 17.65
N ASP A 168 18.39 13.60 18.27
CA ASP A 168 17.94 12.23 18.42
C ASP A 168 17.19 12.05 19.73
N VAL A 169 15.90 11.68 19.65
CA VAL A 169 15.06 11.34 20.80
C VAL A 169 14.74 9.84 20.72
N PRO A 170 15.12 9.01 21.69
CA PRO A 170 14.78 7.59 21.67
C PRO A 170 13.27 7.39 21.86
N CYS A 171 12.65 6.56 21.01
CA CYS A 171 11.30 6.06 21.28
C CYS A 171 11.44 5.08 22.45
N ARG A 172 10.82 5.36 23.61
CA ARG A 172 10.87 4.44 24.76
C ARG A 172 10.47 3.04 24.30
N THR A 173 11.37 2.07 24.47
CA THR A 173 11.13 0.63 24.27
C THR A 173 10.22 0.09 25.35
#